data_AF-A0A5Q4ZXS8-F1
#
_entry.id   AF-A0A5Q4ZXS8-F1
#
_cell.length_a   1.000
_cell.length_b   1.000
_cell.length_c   1.000
_cell.angle_alpha   90.00
_cell.angle_beta   90.00
_cell.angle_gamma   90.00
#
_symmetry.space_group_name_H-M   'P 1'
#
loop_
_entity.id
_entity.type
_entity.pdbx_description
1 polymer ?
#
loop_
_entity_poly.entity_id
_entity_poly.type
_entity_poly.pdbx_seq_one_letter_code
_entity_poly.pdbx_strand_id
1 'polypeptide(L)'
;MAIASPSLFHMQKKSKLTIDRIRVAIPDELGKLILLYKRLKGLTDGDCLIPKKSSSYKPVNDAIKRMLLLFSPDEIKKAVAEEDYELPVYTASLFRHNVGHSMAMNGASATEIAYILGQSSLVVAERYVAATPDMADIREQALGRNPVFKNMLILMMTGDVVLSTKWNGRKVACTIGGKLHCHMGGCSYEESACPFSQGRACYGCLYFRPFSDGHHEAVLSSFNDEIDSIRNVADDTNTKNHPLLVELTRRKQHVMQVIARIQIIEEKKEQQDA
;
A
#
# COMPACT_ATOMS: atom_id res chain seq x y z
N MET A 1 26.72 20.25 -33.28
CA MET A 1 26.40 19.05 -32.48
C MET A 1 25.37 19.50 -31.45
N ALA A 2 24.10 19.23 -31.71
CA ALA A 2 22.98 19.95 -31.11
C ALA A 2 22.68 19.48 -29.68
N ILE A 3 22.52 20.46 -28.80
CA ILE A 3 22.16 20.35 -27.39
C ILE A 3 20.67 19.99 -27.32
N ALA A 4 20.32 18.83 -26.78
CA ALA A 4 18.93 18.42 -26.58
C ALA A 4 18.38 19.07 -25.30
N SER A 5 17.43 19.98 -25.49
CA SER A 5 16.67 20.68 -24.45
C SER A 5 15.62 19.76 -23.80
N PRO A 6 15.34 19.87 -22.49
CA PRO A 6 14.24 19.17 -21.85
C PRO A 6 12.91 19.92 -22.01
N SER A 7 11.79 19.18 -22.01
CA SER A 7 10.38 19.61 -21.93
C SER A 7 9.58 19.70 -23.25
N LEU A 8 9.07 18.56 -23.72
CA LEU A 8 7.87 18.49 -24.57
C LEU A 8 7.09 17.19 -24.26
N PHE A 9 6.53 17.08 -23.06
CA PHE A 9 5.39 16.19 -22.84
C PHE A 9 4.20 16.77 -23.60
N HIS A 10 4.02 16.34 -24.85
CA HIS A 10 2.78 16.60 -25.58
C HIS A 10 1.63 15.94 -24.81
N MET A 11 0.83 16.72 -24.07
CA MET A 11 -0.47 16.27 -23.59
C MET A 11 -1.40 16.11 -24.80
N GLN A 12 -1.27 14.97 -25.48
CA GLN A 12 -2.25 14.52 -26.46
C GLN A 12 -3.61 14.43 -25.73
N LYS A 13 -4.61 15.20 -26.18
CA LYS A 13 -5.97 15.16 -25.62
C LYS A 13 -6.46 13.71 -25.67
N LYS A 14 -6.51 13.05 -24.50
CA LYS A 14 -6.94 11.66 -24.39
C LYS A 14 -8.36 11.54 -24.95
N SER A 15 -8.59 10.50 -25.74
CA SER A 15 -9.86 10.24 -26.43
C SER A 15 -11.02 10.21 -25.43
N LYS A 16 -12.07 10.97 -25.74
CA LYS A 16 -13.30 11.02 -24.93
C LYS A 16 -14.04 9.71 -25.12
N LEU A 17 -14.34 8.99 -24.04
CA LEU A 17 -15.16 7.79 -24.09
C LEU A 17 -16.63 8.21 -24.29
N THR A 18 -17.25 7.77 -25.38
CA THR A 18 -18.68 7.96 -25.65
C THR A 18 -19.43 6.82 -24.99
N ILE A 19 -19.87 7.01 -23.75
CA ILE A 19 -20.71 6.04 -23.03
C ILE A 19 -22.13 6.60 -22.99
N ASP A 20 -23.01 6.04 -23.81
CA ASP A 20 -24.39 6.52 -23.95
C ASP A 20 -25.27 6.05 -22.77
N ARG A 21 -25.05 4.82 -22.29
CA ARG A 21 -25.65 4.27 -21.05
C ARG A 21 -24.73 3.24 -20.40
N ILE A 22 -24.50 3.38 -19.10
CA ILE A 22 -23.76 2.41 -18.29
C ILE A 22 -24.75 1.40 -17.74
N ARG A 23 -24.47 0.12 -17.91
CA ARG A 23 -25.24 -0.96 -17.29
C ARG A 23 -24.38 -1.58 -16.20
N VAL A 24 -24.77 -1.37 -14.95
CA VAL A 24 -24.10 -1.95 -13.79
C VAL A 24 -25.00 -3.06 -13.26
N ALA A 25 -24.50 -4.29 -13.30
CA ALA A 25 -25.15 -5.40 -12.62
C ALA A 25 -24.96 -5.22 -11.10
N ILE A 26 -26.02 -5.48 -10.34
CA ILE A 26 -25.98 -5.47 -8.88
C ILE A 26 -26.03 -6.92 -8.39
N PRO A 27 -25.40 -7.24 -7.24
CA PRO A 27 -25.57 -8.52 -6.57
C PRO A 27 -27.05 -8.89 -6.37
N ASP A 28 -27.35 -10.19 -6.44
CA ASP A 28 -28.72 -10.71 -6.33
C ASP A 28 -29.40 -10.31 -5.02
N GLU A 29 -28.63 -10.20 -3.93
CA GLU A 29 -29.11 -9.76 -2.62
C GLU A 29 -29.65 -8.33 -2.67
N LEU A 30 -28.93 -7.42 -3.34
CA LEU A 30 -29.38 -6.05 -3.54
C LEU A 30 -30.58 -6.00 -4.49
N GLY A 31 -30.60 -6.87 -5.51
CA GLY A 31 -31.75 -7.04 -6.39
C GLY A 31 -33.03 -7.39 -5.62
N LYS A 32 -32.96 -8.36 -4.71
CA LYS A 32 -34.08 -8.77 -3.84
C LYS A 32 -34.57 -7.62 -2.95
N LEU A 33 -33.66 -6.83 -2.38
CA LEU A 33 -34.02 -5.66 -1.56
C LEU A 33 -34.75 -4.59 -2.38
N ILE A 34 -34.30 -4.33 -3.61
CA ILE A 34 -34.97 -3.38 -4.52
C ILE A 34 -36.37 -3.86 -4.88
N LEU A 35 -36.54 -5.15 -5.19
CA LEU A 35 -37.85 -5.74 -5.50
C LEU A 35 -38.82 -5.63 -4.31
N LEU A 36 -38.33 -5.90 -3.08
CA LEU A 36 -39.11 -5.73 -1.86
C LEU A 36 -39.52 -4.26 -1.67
N TYR A 37 -38.59 -3.32 -1.86
CA TYR A 37 -38.87 -1.90 -1.77
C TYR A 37 -39.95 -1.46 -2.78
N LYS A 38 -39.85 -1.91 -4.04
CA LYS A 38 -40.87 -1.64 -5.08
C LYS A 38 -42.24 -2.14 -4.65
N ARG A 39 -42.33 -3.37 -4.13
CA ARG A 39 -43.58 -3.94 -3.62
C ARG A 39 -44.16 -3.09 -2.48
N LEU A 40 -43.35 -2.71 -1.49
CA LEU A 40 -43.80 -1.91 -0.34
C LEU A 40 -44.24 -0.50 -0.71
N LYS A 41 -43.71 0.06 -1.80
CA LYS A 41 -44.05 1.39 -2.31
C LYS A 41 -45.06 1.39 -3.45
N GLY A 42 -45.53 0.21 -3.88
CA GLY A 42 -46.45 0.07 -5.00
C GLY A 42 -45.88 0.57 -6.34
N LEU A 43 -44.56 0.48 -6.53
CA LEU A 43 -43.88 0.97 -7.74
C LEU A 43 -43.93 -0.05 -8.88
N THR A 44 -44.20 0.43 -10.08
CA THR A 44 -44.15 -0.32 -11.35
C THR A 44 -42.81 -0.11 -12.06
N ASP A 45 -42.56 -0.82 -13.17
CA ASP A 45 -41.30 -0.74 -13.92
C ASP A 45 -41.06 0.61 -14.60
N GLY A 46 -42.12 1.39 -14.85
CA GLY A 46 -42.02 2.75 -15.40
C GLY A 46 -41.72 3.82 -14.34
N ASP A 47 -41.85 3.48 -13.05
CA ASP A 47 -41.71 4.45 -11.97
C ASP A 47 -40.25 4.71 -11.60
N CYS A 48 -39.97 5.94 -11.16
CA CYS A 48 -38.67 6.26 -10.60
C CYS A 48 -38.50 5.55 -9.24
N LEU A 49 -37.42 4.77 -9.09
CA LEU A 49 -37.11 4.06 -7.84
C LEU A 49 -37.03 5.02 -6.63
N ILE A 50 -36.50 6.22 -6.84
CA ILE A 50 -36.42 7.28 -5.84
C ILE A 50 -37.17 8.51 -6.35
N PRO A 51 -38.00 9.19 -5.53
CA PRO A 51 -38.73 10.39 -5.94
C PRO A 51 -37.80 11.50 -6.46
N LYS A 52 -38.04 11.99 -7.68
CA LYS A 52 -37.31 13.11 -8.30
C LYS A 52 -37.84 14.45 -7.77
N LYS A 53 -37.48 14.85 -6.55
CA LYS A 53 -37.85 16.19 -6.02
C LYS A 53 -36.74 17.24 -6.13
N SER A 54 -35.49 16.87 -6.41
CA SER A 54 -34.34 17.78 -6.58
C SER A 54 -33.11 17.06 -7.15
N SER A 55 -31.96 17.74 -7.24
CA SER A 55 -30.64 17.13 -7.48
C SER A 55 -30.45 15.90 -6.58
N SER A 56 -30.08 14.76 -7.18
CA SER A 56 -29.94 13.48 -6.47
C SER A 56 -28.90 13.49 -5.35
N TYR A 57 -27.97 14.45 -5.36
CA TYR A 57 -26.87 14.52 -4.41
C TYR A 57 -27.30 14.76 -2.96
N LYS A 58 -28.12 15.79 -2.73
CA LYS A 58 -28.52 16.20 -1.36
C LYS A 58 -29.37 15.13 -0.66
N PRO A 59 -30.45 14.60 -1.28
CA PRO A 59 -31.27 13.55 -0.67
C PRO A 59 -30.48 12.27 -0.37
N VAL A 60 -29.51 11.90 -1.23
CA VAL A 60 -28.66 10.72 -1.01
C VAL A 60 -27.70 10.95 0.16
N ASN A 61 -27.03 12.10 0.23
CA ASN A 61 -26.16 12.41 1.36
C ASN A 61 -26.94 12.48 2.68
N ASP A 62 -28.13 13.08 2.67
CA ASP A 62 -28.99 13.13 3.85
C ASP A 62 -29.44 11.72 4.27
N ALA A 63 -29.72 10.83 3.31
CA ALA A 63 -30.04 9.43 3.59
C ALA A 63 -28.85 8.68 4.18
N ILE A 64 -27.64 8.87 3.65
CA ILE A 64 -26.40 8.31 4.20
C ILE A 64 -26.20 8.78 5.64
N LYS A 65 -26.32 10.09 5.91
CA LYS A 65 -26.20 10.65 7.26
C LYS A 65 -27.20 10.03 8.24
N ARG A 66 -28.46 9.87 7.82
CA ARG A 66 -29.48 9.21 8.65
C ARG A 66 -29.17 7.74 8.91
N MET A 67 -28.70 7.00 7.90
CA MET A 67 -28.35 5.60 8.06
C MET A 67 -27.14 5.43 9.00
N LEU A 68 -26.13 6.30 8.90
CA LEU A 68 -24.99 6.29 9.82
C LEU A 68 -25.45 6.45 11.28
N LEU A 69 -26.30 7.44 11.56
CA LEU A 69 -26.87 7.62 12.90
C LEU A 69 -27.67 6.39 13.35
N LEU A 70 -28.46 5.80 12.44
CA LEU A 70 -29.30 4.64 12.73
C LEU A 70 -28.46 3.41 13.11
N PHE A 71 -27.36 3.17 12.41
CA PHE A 71 -26.45 2.04 12.64
C PHE A 71 -25.44 2.29 13.77
N SER A 72 -25.31 3.52 14.26
CA SER A 72 -24.44 3.83 15.40
C SER A 72 -24.92 3.16 16.70
N PRO A 73 -24.00 2.89 17.65
CA PRO A 73 -24.36 2.50 19.02
C PRO A 73 -25.26 3.54 19.70
N ASP A 74 -26.03 3.12 20.70
CA ASP A 74 -26.99 3.99 21.39
C ASP A 74 -26.30 5.12 22.16
N GLU A 75 -25.06 4.91 22.63
CA GLU A 75 -24.23 5.95 23.25
C GLU A 75 -23.95 7.08 22.26
N ILE A 76 -23.60 6.75 21.01
CA ILE A 76 -23.32 7.72 19.96
C ILE A 76 -24.61 8.43 19.53
N LYS A 77 -25.74 7.72 19.46
CA LYS A 77 -27.04 8.37 19.13
C LYS A 77 -27.44 9.42 20.16
N LYS A 78 -27.23 9.13 21.44
CA LYS A 78 -27.49 10.08 22.53
C LYS A 78 -26.56 11.28 22.46
N ALA A 79 -25.25 11.04 22.33
CA ALA A 79 -24.27 12.12 22.22
C ALA A 79 -24.52 13.05 21.01
N VAL A 80 -24.99 12.50 19.88
CA VAL A 80 -25.39 13.32 18.71
C VAL A 80 -26.64 14.15 19.00
N ALA A 81 -27.59 13.61 19.76
CA ALA A 81 -28.82 14.32 20.14
C ALA A 81 -28.54 15.43 21.18
N GLU A 82 -27.54 15.23 22.02
CA GLU A 82 -27.05 16.18 23.03
C GLU A 82 -26.05 17.21 22.45
N GLU A 83 -25.73 17.12 21.15
CA GLU A 83 -24.73 17.95 20.45
C GLU A 83 -23.28 17.78 20.97
N ASP A 84 -23.03 16.76 21.78
CA ASP A 84 -21.70 16.40 22.32
C ASP A 84 -20.84 15.61 21.33
N TYR A 85 -21.41 15.15 20.21
CA TYR A 85 -20.70 14.40 19.19
C TYR A 85 -21.17 14.71 17.77
N GLU A 86 -20.23 14.99 16.86
CA GLU A 86 -20.50 15.18 15.44
C GLU A 86 -20.21 13.89 14.65
N LEU A 87 -21.21 13.39 13.92
CA LEU A 87 -21.05 12.22 13.06
C LEU A 87 -20.07 12.49 11.90
N PRO A 88 -19.26 11.48 11.51
CA PRO A 88 -18.42 11.59 10.32
C PRO A 88 -19.26 11.83 9.06
N VAL A 89 -18.79 12.74 8.21
CA VAL A 89 -19.47 13.11 6.97
C VAL A 89 -19.03 12.20 5.82
N TYR A 90 -19.87 11.22 5.49
CA TYR A 90 -19.71 10.42 4.28
C TYR A 90 -20.66 10.89 3.17
N THR A 91 -20.10 11.24 2.01
CA THR A 91 -20.88 11.68 0.83
C THR A 91 -20.95 10.57 -0.21
N ALA A 92 -21.94 10.64 -1.10
CA ALA A 92 -22.03 9.72 -2.25
C ALA A 92 -20.75 9.74 -3.13
N SER A 93 -20.04 10.88 -3.17
CA SER A 93 -18.77 11.01 -3.88
C SER A 93 -17.66 10.18 -3.23
N LEU A 94 -17.60 10.11 -1.89
CA LEU A 94 -16.63 9.26 -1.18
C LEU A 94 -16.86 7.79 -1.49
N PHE A 95 -18.11 7.31 -1.48
CA PHE A 95 -18.43 5.93 -1.86
C PHE A 95 -18.00 5.63 -3.30
N ARG A 96 -18.26 6.56 -4.22
CA ARG A 96 -17.82 6.47 -5.61
C ARG A 96 -16.29 6.41 -5.74
N HIS A 97 -15.57 7.16 -4.91
CA HIS A 97 -14.10 7.13 -4.86
C HIS A 97 -13.60 5.78 -4.33
N ASN A 98 -14.23 5.25 -3.28
CA ASN A 98 -13.93 3.94 -2.71
C ASN A 98 -14.13 2.82 -3.72
N VAL A 99 -15.22 2.82 -4.50
CA VAL A 99 -15.43 1.85 -5.58
C VAL A 99 -14.30 1.90 -6.60
N GLY A 100 -13.94 3.10 -7.09
CA GLY A 100 -12.85 3.25 -8.05
C GLY A 100 -11.49 2.79 -7.51
N HIS A 101 -11.20 3.11 -6.26
CA HIS A 101 -9.97 2.71 -5.58
C HIS A 101 -9.92 1.19 -5.33
N SER A 102 -11.01 0.60 -4.84
CA SER A 102 -11.11 -0.85 -4.61
C SER A 102 -10.97 -1.62 -5.92
N MET A 103 -11.59 -1.14 -7.01
CA MET A 103 -11.39 -1.74 -8.34
C MET A 103 -9.92 -1.70 -8.77
N ALA A 104 -9.23 -0.57 -8.58
CA ALA A 104 -7.81 -0.45 -8.89
C ALA A 104 -6.95 -1.40 -8.03
N MET A 105 -7.24 -1.52 -6.73
CA MET A 105 -6.56 -2.48 -5.85
C MET A 105 -6.79 -3.94 -6.25
N ASN A 106 -7.90 -4.24 -6.91
CA ASN A 106 -8.18 -5.57 -7.47
C ASN A 106 -7.63 -5.74 -8.90
N GLY A 107 -6.83 -4.80 -9.40
CA GLY A 107 -6.18 -4.90 -10.72
C GLY A 107 -7.06 -4.52 -11.90
N ALA A 108 -8.22 -3.88 -11.68
CA ALA A 108 -9.05 -3.42 -12.79
C ALA A 108 -8.34 -2.34 -13.62
N SER A 109 -8.56 -2.36 -14.94
CA SER A 109 -8.01 -1.39 -15.86
C SER A 109 -8.66 -0.01 -15.70
N ALA A 110 -7.94 1.05 -16.10
CA ALA A 110 -8.49 2.40 -16.12
C ALA A 110 -9.75 2.51 -17.01
N THR A 111 -9.86 1.70 -18.06
CA THR A 111 -11.05 1.62 -18.91
C THR A 111 -12.25 1.03 -18.19
N GLU A 112 -12.07 -0.06 -17.44
CA GLU A 112 -13.14 -0.68 -16.65
C GLU A 112 -13.60 0.23 -15.51
N ILE A 113 -12.64 0.87 -14.81
CA ILE A 113 -12.94 1.83 -13.76
C ILE A 113 -13.71 3.03 -14.32
N ALA A 114 -13.26 3.59 -15.45
CA ALA A 114 -13.96 4.70 -16.10
C ALA A 114 -15.36 4.29 -16.55
N TYR A 115 -15.55 3.06 -17.05
CA TYR A 115 -16.86 2.55 -17.44
C TYR A 115 -17.81 2.42 -16.24
N ILE A 116 -17.40 1.74 -15.17
CA ILE A 116 -18.22 1.52 -13.97
C ILE A 116 -18.56 2.84 -13.28
N LEU A 117 -17.59 3.76 -13.20
CA LEU A 117 -17.86 5.08 -12.67
C LEU A 117 -18.67 5.92 -13.67
N GLY A 118 -18.67 5.65 -14.97
CA GLY A 118 -19.35 6.52 -15.93
C GLY A 118 -18.62 7.82 -16.19
N GLN A 119 -17.29 7.73 -16.26
CA GLN A 119 -16.43 8.85 -16.61
C GLN A 119 -16.26 8.89 -18.13
N SER A 120 -16.33 10.09 -18.71
CA SER A 120 -16.10 10.31 -20.14
C SER A 120 -14.60 10.42 -20.50
N SER A 121 -13.73 10.28 -19.51
CA SER A 121 -12.28 10.40 -19.63
C SER A 121 -11.58 9.42 -18.70
N LEU A 122 -10.47 8.87 -19.18
CA LEU A 122 -9.60 7.97 -18.42
C LEU A 122 -8.75 8.70 -17.38
N VAL A 123 -8.63 10.04 -17.45
CA VAL A 123 -7.69 10.80 -16.61
C VAL A 123 -7.92 10.57 -15.11
N VAL A 124 -9.19 10.51 -14.67
CA VAL A 124 -9.50 10.26 -13.25
C VAL A 124 -9.30 8.78 -12.91
N ALA A 125 -9.68 7.87 -13.81
CA ALA A 125 -9.52 6.43 -13.63
C ALA A 125 -8.04 6.02 -13.48
N GLU A 126 -7.16 6.59 -14.29
CA GLU A 126 -5.71 6.38 -14.24
C GLU A 126 -5.09 6.81 -12.90
N ARG A 127 -5.67 7.81 -12.22
CA ARG A 127 -5.18 8.22 -10.89
C ARG A 127 -5.41 7.14 -9.84
N TYR A 128 -6.50 6.39 -9.92
CA TYR A 128 -6.70 5.25 -9.01
C TYR A 128 -5.65 4.17 -9.24
N VAL A 129 -5.42 3.79 -10.50
CA VAL A 129 -4.40 2.77 -10.85
C VAL A 129 -3.01 3.23 -10.43
N ALA A 130 -2.65 4.48 -10.69
CA ALA A 130 -1.35 5.06 -10.34
C ALA A 130 -1.09 5.18 -8.82
N ALA A 131 -2.13 5.07 -7.99
CA ALA A 131 -2.06 5.13 -6.54
C ALA A 131 -2.08 3.74 -5.87
N THR A 132 -2.07 2.65 -6.65
CA THR A 132 -1.97 1.29 -6.11
C THR A 132 -0.56 1.00 -5.57
N PRO A 133 -0.42 0.19 -4.49
CA PRO A 133 0.87 -0.26 -3.97
C PRO A 133 1.71 -0.96 -5.04
N ASP A 134 1.11 -1.80 -5.88
CA ASP A 134 1.81 -2.49 -6.97
C ASP A 134 2.51 -1.50 -7.92
N MET A 135 1.83 -0.39 -8.26
CA MET A 135 2.42 0.66 -9.09
C MET A 135 3.50 1.46 -8.33
N ALA A 136 3.40 1.58 -7.00
CA ALA A 136 4.46 2.15 -6.19
C ALA A 136 5.69 1.22 -6.18
N ASP A 137 5.50 -0.08 -6.00
CA ASP A 137 6.57 -1.09 -6.02
C ASP A 137 7.26 -1.15 -7.39
N ILE A 138 6.50 -1.09 -8.48
CA ILE A 138 7.08 -1.02 -9.85
C ILE A 138 7.93 0.24 -10.01
N ARG A 139 7.50 1.38 -9.49
CA ARG A 139 8.28 2.63 -9.53
C ARG A 139 9.54 2.52 -8.68
N GLU A 140 9.43 1.97 -7.47
CA GLU A 140 10.58 1.72 -6.59
C GLU A 140 11.58 0.77 -7.25
N GLN A 141 11.12 -0.31 -7.88
CA GLN A 141 11.99 -1.21 -8.64
C GLN A 141 12.63 -0.49 -9.84
N ALA A 142 11.87 0.31 -10.58
CA ALA A 142 12.39 1.05 -11.73
C ALA A 142 13.46 2.08 -11.33
N LEU A 143 13.24 2.79 -10.23
CA LEU A 143 14.21 3.72 -9.67
C LEU A 143 15.41 2.98 -9.06
N GLY A 144 15.17 1.89 -8.35
CA GLY A 144 16.17 1.02 -7.73
C GLY A 144 17.01 0.21 -8.72
N ARG A 145 16.66 0.19 -10.02
CA ARG A 145 17.53 -0.33 -11.09
C ARG A 145 18.72 0.58 -11.35
N ASN A 146 18.62 1.88 -11.05
CA ASN A 146 19.76 2.78 -11.15
C ASN A 146 20.71 2.50 -9.96
N PRO A 147 21.95 2.01 -10.19
CA PRO A 147 22.86 1.64 -9.11
C PRO A 147 23.24 2.83 -8.22
N VAL A 148 23.28 4.05 -8.76
CA VAL A 148 23.54 5.27 -7.98
C VAL A 148 22.36 5.59 -7.06
N PHE A 149 21.14 5.53 -7.59
CA PHE A 149 19.92 5.77 -6.80
C PHE A 149 19.72 4.68 -5.73
N LYS A 150 19.97 3.42 -6.09
CA LYS A 150 19.96 2.29 -5.16
C LYS A 150 20.93 2.52 -4.02
N ASN A 151 22.17 2.93 -4.30
CA ASN A 151 23.16 3.25 -3.28
C ASN A 151 22.74 4.45 -2.41
N MET A 152 22.15 5.49 -3.01
CA MET A 152 21.63 6.65 -2.28
C MET A 152 20.49 6.27 -1.32
N LEU A 153 19.50 5.50 -1.79
CA LEU A 153 18.41 5.00 -0.94
C LEU A 153 18.92 4.10 0.18
N ILE A 154 19.87 3.20 -0.10
CA ILE A 154 20.44 2.31 0.93
C ILE A 154 21.14 3.10 2.03
N LEU A 155 21.88 4.16 1.67
CA LEU A 155 22.51 5.07 2.63
C LEU A 155 21.51 5.88 3.44
N MET A 156 20.33 6.17 2.88
CA MET A 156 19.24 6.82 3.63
C MET A 156 18.48 5.84 4.52
N MET A 157 18.32 4.58 4.12
CA MET A 157 17.52 3.60 4.87
C MET A 157 18.32 2.83 5.92
N THR A 158 19.65 2.84 5.88
CA THR A 158 20.52 2.27 6.91
C THR A 158 21.67 3.22 7.16
N GLY A 159 22.09 3.40 8.42
CA GLY A 159 23.26 4.23 8.67
C GLY A 159 24.58 3.55 8.41
N ASP A 160 25.64 4.14 8.92
CA ASP A 160 27.01 3.71 8.67
C ASP A 160 27.27 2.25 9.04
N VAL A 161 28.01 1.56 8.17
CA VAL A 161 28.61 0.26 8.50
C VAL A 161 29.71 0.52 9.52
N VAL A 162 29.65 -0.15 10.65
CA VAL A 162 30.60 0.03 11.77
C VAL A 162 31.21 -1.29 12.17
N LEU A 163 32.45 -1.29 12.66
CA LEU A 163 33.02 -2.49 13.26
C LEU A 163 32.36 -2.71 14.64
N SER A 164 31.98 -3.95 14.95
CA SER A 164 31.25 -4.26 16.19
C SER A 164 32.00 -3.84 17.47
N THR A 165 33.34 -3.84 17.44
CA THR A 165 34.21 -3.42 18.56
C THR A 165 34.20 -1.91 18.80
N LYS A 166 33.84 -1.13 17.78
CA LYS A 166 33.71 0.34 17.86
C LYS A 166 32.30 0.77 18.28
N TRP A 167 31.37 -0.17 18.44
CA TRP A 167 29.99 0.11 18.80
C TRP A 167 29.75 -0.03 20.31
N ASN A 168 29.51 1.11 20.97
CA ASN A 168 29.24 1.17 22.41
C ASN A 168 27.74 1.25 22.75
N GLY A 169 26.87 1.27 21.75
CA GLY A 169 25.42 1.40 21.93
C GLY A 169 24.70 0.05 22.09
N ARG A 170 23.37 0.10 22.01
CA ARG A 170 22.52 -1.11 22.04
C ARG A 170 22.79 -1.97 20.82
N LYS A 171 22.97 -3.28 21.03
CA LYS A 171 23.11 -4.27 19.96
C LYS A 171 21.75 -4.84 19.60
N VAL A 172 21.53 -5.10 18.31
CA VAL A 172 20.30 -5.68 17.80
C VAL A 172 20.40 -7.21 17.84
N ALA A 173 19.35 -7.85 18.35
CA ALA A 173 19.14 -9.29 18.29
C ALA A 173 17.67 -9.56 17.94
N CYS A 174 17.40 -10.64 17.21
CA CYS A 174 16.03 -11.06 16.89
C CYS A 174 15.93 -12.52 16.43
N THR A 175 14.70 -13.02 16.32
CA THR A 175 14.42 -14.35 15.78
C THR A 175 13.84 -14.26 14.36
N ILE A 176 14.50 -14.91 13.40
CA ILE A 176 14.08 -15.00 11.98
C ILE A 176 14.15 -16.47 11.59
N GLY A 177 13.09 -17.00 10.96
CA GLY A 177 13.01 -18.42 10.60
C GLY A 177 13.22 -19.38 11.79
N GLY A 178 12.76 -19.01 12.99
CA GLY A 178 12.95 -19.81 14.22
C GLY A 178 14.38 -19.82 14.78
N LYS A 179 15.33 -19.10 14.16
CA LYS A 179 16.73 -19.01 14.59
C LYS A 179 17.00 -17.67 15.26
N LEU A 180 17.70 -17.68 16.40
CA LEU A 180 18.14 -16.47 17.07
C LEU A 180 19.37 -15.90 16.36
N HIS A 181 19.26 -14.67 15.87
CA HIS A 181 20.34 -13.90 15.30
C HIS A 181 20.81 -12.84 16.28
N CYS A 182 22.09 -12.91 16.63
CA CYS A 182 22.80 -11.90 17.38
C CYS A 182 23.95 -11.33 16.52
N HIS A 183 24.56 -10.23 16.97
CA HIS A 183 25.73 -9.64 16.30
C HIS A 183 25.48 -9.18 14.86
N MET A 184 24.28 -8.69 14.54
CA MET A 184 23.95 -8.17 13.20
C MET A 184 24.27 -6.68 13.05
N GLY A 185 24.24 -5.93 14.15
CA GLY A 185 24.37 -4.48 14.12
C GLY A 185 23.97 -3.79 15.42
N GLY A 186 24.13 -2.48 15.42
CA GLY A 186 23.74 -1.56 16.47
C GLY A 186 22.45 -0.79 16.16
N CYS A 187 21.80 -0.27 17.21
CA CYS A 187 20.66 0.63 17.08
C CYS A 187 20.96 1.97 17.75
N SER A 188 20.88 3.07 16.98
CA SER A 188 21.09 4.44 17.46
C SER A 188 19.79 5.15 17.84
N TYR A 189 18.66 4.45 17.90
CA TYR A 189 17.39 5.04 18.34
C TYR A 189 17.50 5.44 19.81
N GLU A 190 16.95 6.60 20.18
CA GLU A 190 17.15 7.18 21.52
C GLU A 190 16.32 6.48 22.59
N GLU A 191 15.10 6.05 22.25
CA GLU A 191 14.18 5.46 23.22
C GLU A 191 14.45 3.97 23.47
N SER A 192 14.20 3.52 24.71
CA SER A 192 14.46 2.14 25.15
C SER A 192 13.61 1.10 24.41
N ALA A 193 12.39 1.45 24.02
CA ALA A 193 11.49 0.59 23.24
C ALA A 193 11.57 0.94 21.75
N CYS A 194 11.83 -0.06 20.91
CA CYS A 194 11.77 0.13 19.46
C CYS A 194 10.30 0.16 19.02
N PRO A 195 9.82 1.21 18.33
CA PRO A 195 8.46 1.25 17.78
C PRO A 195 8.31 0.31 16.56
N PHE A 196 9.43 -0.21 16.04
CA PHE A 196 9.47 -1.11 14.89
C PHE A 196 9.75 -2.56 15.31
N SER A 197 9.44 -3.52 14.43
CA SER A 197 9.75 -4.94 14.63
C SER A 197 11.26 -5.17 14.69
N GLN A 198 11.83 -5.14 15.90
CA GLN A 198 13.27 -5.17 16.13
C GLN A 198 13.93 -6.40 15.47
N GLY A 199 15.05 -6.13 14.79
CA GLY A 199 15.82 -7.06 13.97
C GLY A 199 15.19 -7.40 12.62
N ARG A 200 13.87 -7.65 12.54
CA ARG A 200 13.18 -7.91 11.26
C ARG A 200 13.09 -6.67 10.37
N ALA A 201 12.82 -5.51 10.95
CA ALA A 201 12.74 -4.23 10.24
C ALA A 201 14.07 -3.45 10.21
N CYS A 202 15.09 -3.91 10.95
CA CYS A 202 16.33 -3.16 11.15
C CYS A 202 17.08 -2.88 9.84
N TYR A 203 17.11 -3.82 8.90
CA TYR A 203 17.81 -3.63 7.61
C TYR A 203 17.19 -2.56 6.71
N GLY A 204 15.99 -2.05 7.01
CA GLY A 204 15.40 -0.89 6.35
C GLY A 204 15.19 0.31 7.28
N CYS A 205 15.80 0.30 8.47
CA CYS A 205 15.62 1.33 9.49
C CYS A 205 16.80 2.32 9.51
N LEU A 206 16.50 3.62 9.45
CA LEU A 206 17.49 4.71 9.48
C LEU A 206 18.42 4.66 10.70
N TYR A 207 17.93 4.14 11.83
CA TYR A 207 18.69 4.05 13.09
C TYR A 207 19.59 2.81 13.18
N PHE A 208 19.48 1.89 12.22
CA PHE A 208 20.30 0.69 12.21
C PHE A 208 21.72 1.01 11.73
N ARG A 209 22.71 0.40 12.39
CA ARG A 209 24.13 0.48 12.05
C ARG A 209 24.65 -0.94 11.86
N PRO A 210 24.68 -1.47 10.63
CA PRO A 210 25.10 -2.85 10.40
C PRO A 210 26.57 -3.03 10.79
N PHE A 211 26.90 -4.20 11.36
CA PHE A 211 28.28 -4.51 11.70
C PHE A 211 29.04 -5.03 10.49
N SER A 212 30.22 -4.49 10.19
CA SER A 212 31.04 -5.03 9.09
C SER A 212 31.39 -6.51 9.30
N ASP A 213 31.57 -6.91 10.56
CA ASP A 213 31.84 -8.27 11.01
C ASP A 213 30.57 -9.01 11.48
N GLY A 214 29.39 -8.55 11.05
CA GLY A 214 28.11 -9.11 11.46
C GLY A 214 27.74 -10.38 10.70
N HIS A 215 26.89 -11.23 11.30
CA HIS A 215 26.45 -12.51 10.69
C HIS A 215 25.30 -12.33 9.68
N HIS A 216 25.50 -11.47 8.68
CA HIS A 216 24.47 -11.05 7.73
C HIS A 216 23.99 -12.18 6.80
N GLU A 217 24.89 -13.08 6.42
CA GLU A 217 24.61 -14.23 5.55
C GLU A 217 23.71 -15.24 6.27
N ALA A 218 23.89 -15.42 7.58
CA ALA A 218 23.04 -16.28 8.40
C ALA A 218 21.60 -15.73 8.49
N VAL A 219 21.48 -14.41 8.61
CA VAL A 219 20.19 -13.70 8.57
C VAL A 219 19.53 -13.88 7.20
N LEU A 220 20.29 -13.71 6.11
CA LEU A 220 19.80 -13.90 4.75
C LEU A 220 19.29 -15.33 4.53
N SER A 221 20.03 -16.34 4.98
CA SER A 221 19.61 -17.74 4.92
C SER A 221 18.31 -17.95 5.67
N SER A 222 18.14 -17.36 6.86
CA SER A 222 16.93 -17.54 7.64
C SER A 222 15.71 -16.87 7.02
N PHE A 223 15.88 -15.75 6.31
CA PHE A 223 14.81 -15.18 5.49
C PHE A 223 14.43 -16.07 4.31
N ASN A 224 15.40 -16.73 3.66
CA ASN A 224 15.10 -17.70 2.60
C ASN A 224 14.29 -18.88 3.15
N ASP A 225 14.72 -19.47 4.26
CA ASP A 225 14.01 -20.57 4.93
C ASP A 225 12.56 -20.19 5.25
N GLU A 226 12.33 -18.97 5.78
CA GLU A 226 11.00 -18.48 6.11
C GLU A 226 10.15 -18.21 4.86
N ILE A 227 10.72 -17.66 3.79
CA ILE A 227 10.03 -17.45 2.51
C ILE A 227 9.61 -18.80 1.90
N ASP A 228 10.49 -19.80 1.89
CA ASP A 228 10.17 -21.12 1.37
C ASP A 228 9.07 -21.80 2.20
N SER A 229 9.10 -21.66 3.52
CA SER A 229 8.04 -22.15 4.40
C SER A 229 6.69 -21.50 4.09
N ILE A 230 6.66 -20.18 3.90
CA ILE A 230 5.41 -19.47 3.57
C ILE A 230 4.92 -19.83 2.16
N ARG A 231 5.83 -20.04 1.20
CA ARG A 231 5.47 -20.51 -0.15
C ARG A 231 4.76 -21.85 -0.07
N ASN A 232 5.32 -22.82 0.67
CA ASN A 232 4.69 -24.13 0.82
C ASN A 232 3.28 -24.02 1.43
N VAL A 233 3.09 -23.17 2.45
CA VAL A 233 1.75 -22.91 3.03
C VAL A 233 0.81 -22.25 2.03
N ALA A 234 1.31 -21.32 1.22
CA ALA A 234 0.52 -20.66 0.19
C ALA A 234 0.07 -21.66 -0.90
N ASP A 235 0.95 -22.56 -1.30
CA ASP A 235 0.67 -23.64 -2.26
C ASP A 235 -0.38 -24.61 -1.69
N ASP A 236 -0.22 -25.05 -0.43
CA ASP A 236 -1.15 -25.96 0.26
C ASP A 236 -2.56 -25.35 0.42
N THR A 237 -2.64 -24.04 0.60
CA THR A 237 -3.91 -23.31 0.77
C THR A 237 -4.45 -22.73 -0.55
N ASN A 238 -3.76 -22.96 -1.67
CA ASN A 238 -4.07 -22.38 -2.99
C ASN A 238 -4.21 -20.84 -2.95
N THR A 239 -3.41 -20.19 -2.09
CA THR A 239 -3.40 -18.74 -1.92
C THR A 239 -2.43 -18.10 -2.90
N LYS A 240 -2.94 -17.47 -3.96
CA LYS A 240 -2.11 -16.86 -5.02
C LYS A 240 -1.20 -15.73 -4.54
N ASN A 241 -1.68 -14.88 -3.62
CA ASN A 241 -0.97 -13.70 -3.13
C ASN A 241 -0.93 -13.70 -1.61
N HIS A 242 0.08 -14.34 -1.03
CA HIS A 242 0.26 -14.34 0.42
C HIS A 242 0.91 -13.01 0.87
N PRO A 243 0.26 -12.18 1.70
CA PRO A 243 0.74 -10.84 2.04
C PRO A 243 2.13 -10.84 2.72
N LEU A 244 2.45 -11.88 3.49
CA LEU A 244 3.77 -12.00 4.12
C LEU A 244 4.91 -12.24 3.10
N LEU A 245 4.64 -12.83 1.93
CA LEU A 245 5.70 -13.09 0.94
C LEU A 245 6.29 -11.79 0.40
N VAL A 246 5.45 -10.78 0.19
CA VAL A 246 5.88 -9.45 -0.29
C VAL A 246 6.84 -8.82 0.73
N GLU A 247 6.42 -8.76 2.00
CA GLU A 247 7.22 -8.16 3.07
C GLU A 247 8.51 -8.93 3.38
N LEU A 248 8.47 -10.27 3.39
CA LEU A 248 9.67 -11.09 3.60
C LEU A 248 10.67 -10.94 2.44
N THR A 249 10.17 -10.90 1.20
CA THR A 249 11.01 -10.66 0.01
C THR A 249 11.67 -9.29 0.08
N ARG A 250 10.93 -8.25 0.49
CA ARG A 250 11.49 -6.91 0.69
C ARG A 250 12.58 -6.87 1.76
N ARG A 251 12.34 -7.51 2.91
CA ARG A 251 13.34 -7.60 3.99
C ARG A 251 14.60 -8.35 3.55
N LYS A 252 14.44 -9.48 2.85
CA LYS A 252 15.54 -10.23 2.23
C LYS A 252 16.39 -9.32 1.34
N GLN A 253 15.76 -8.50 0.50
CA GLN A 253 16.47 -7.57 -0.38
C GLN A 253 17.29 -6.55 0.41
N HIS A 254 16.76 -6.01 1.52
CA HIS A 254 17.50 -5.08 2.37
C HIS A 254 18.74 -5.74 3.00
N VAL A 255 18.65 -7.01 3.42
CA VAL A 255 19.82 -7.76 3.93
C VAL A 255 20.88 -7.92 2.84
N MET A 256 20.47 -8.34 1.63
CA MET A 256 21.38 -8.47 0.49
C MET A 256 22.09 -7.16 0.15
N GLN A 257 21.40 -6.03 0.28
CA GLN A 257 21.96 -4.70 0.05
C GLN A 257 23.04 -4.34 1.08
N VAL A 258 22.84 -4.68 2.35
CA VAL A 258 23.85 -4.47 3.39
C VAL A 258 25.08 -5.34 3.14
N ILE A 259 24.91 -6.62 2.79
CA ILE A 259 26.02 -7.52 2.44
C ILE A 259 26.85 -6.94 1.29
N ALA A 260 26.19 -6.55 0.19
CA ALA A 260 26.87 -5.94 -0.96
C ALA A 260 27.63 -4.66 -0.59
N ARG A 261 27.08 -3.85 0.33
CA ARG A 261 27.75 -2.63 0.80
C ARG A 261 29.00 -2.93 1.61
N ILE A 262 28.97 -3.96 2.48
CA ILE A 262 30.14 -4.39 3.25
C ILE A 262 31.26 -4.83 2.29
N GLN A 263 30.92 -5.66 1.30
CA GLN A 263 31.87 -6.12 0.27
C GLN A 263 32.54 -4.96 -0.48
N ILE A 264 31.76 -3.98 -0.96
CA ILE A 264 32.30 -2.80 -1.65
C ILE A 264 33.25 -1.99 -0.74
N ILE A 265 32.96 -1.90 0.56
CA ILE A 265 33.82 -1.18 1.51
C ILE A 265 35.13 -1.94 1.73
N GLU A 266 35.08 -3.27 1.79
CA GLU A 266 36.26 -4.13 1.94
C GLU A 266 37.16 -4.04 0.70
N GLU A 267 36.60 -4.19 -0.50
CA GLU A 267 37.34 -4.05 -1.77
C GLU A 267 38.05 -2.70 -1.89
N LYS A 268 37.41 -1.61 -1.43
CA LYS A 268 38.01 -0.27 -1.45
C LYS A 268 39.16 -0.09 -0.46
N LYS A 269 39.14 -0.80 0.67
CA LYS A 269 40.26 -0.78 1.64
C LYS A 269 41.46 -1.51 1.06
N GLU A 270 41.24 -2.68 0.47
CA GLU A 270 42.28 -3.48 -0.16
C GLU A 270 43.00 -2.72 -1.30
N GLN A 271 42.28 -1.89 -2.06
CA GLN A 271 42.85 -1.05 -3.12
C GLN A 271 43.60 0.20 -2.60
N GLN A 272 43.37 0.61 -1.36
CA GLN A 272 44.08 1.75 -0.73
C GLN A 272 45.34 1.31 0.01
N ASP A 273 45.39 0.05 0.44
CA ASP A 273 46.51 -0.56 1.14
C ASP A 273 47.51 -1.27 0.19
N ALA A 274 47.22 -1.32 -1.11
CA ALA A 274 48.06 -1.86 -2.18
C ALA A 274 48.79 -0.75 -2.96
#